data_AF-A0A8C9DRX2-F1
#
_entry.id   AF-A0A8C9DRX2-F1
#
_cell.length_a   1.000
_cell.length_b   1.000
_cell.length_c   1.000
_cell.angle_alpha   90.00
_cell.angle_beta   90.00
_cell.angle_gamma   90.00
#
_symmetry.space_group_name_H-M   'P 1'
#
loop_
_entity.id
_entity.type
_entity.pdbx_description
1 polymer ?
#
loop_
_entity_poly.entity_id
_entity_poly.type
_entity_poly.pdbx_seq_one_letter_code
_entity_poly.pdbx_strand_id
1 'polypeptide(L)'
;MKGLPPPAVNQREKGSTSIQSQAGSGRRGEDHPAVMRLKRYIRACGAHRNYKKLLGSCRSHKERLSVLRAELEALGMKGNPSLDKCRALKEQREEAAEVASLDVANIISGSGRPRRRTAWNPLGEAAPSGELYRRTLDSEEERPRPAPPDWSHMRGIISSDGESN
;
A
#
# COMPACT_ATOMS: atom_id res chain seq x y z
N MET A 1 -8.79 -17.10 -65.06
CA MET A 1 -9.81 -16.53 -64.16
C MET A 1 -10.00 -17.50 -63.01
N LYS A 2 -9.31 -17.27 -61.87
CA LYS A 2 -9.40 -18.12 -60.68
C LYS A 2 -10.48 -17.52 -59.78
N GLY A 3 -11.57 -18.26 -59.57
CA GLY A 3 -12.71 -17.81 -58.77
C GLY A 3 -12.35 -17.68 -57.29
N LEU A 4 -12.76 -16.57 -56.69
CA LEU A 4 -12.76 -16.39 -55.24
C LEU A 4 -13.92 -17.19 -54.63
N PRO A 5 -13.71 -17.91 -53.52
CA PRO A 5 -14.81 -18.39 -52.69
C PRO A 5 -15.44 -17.23 -51.87
N PRO A 6 -16.76 -17.26 -51.62
CA PRO A 6 -17.46 -16.23 -50.86
C PRO A 6 -17.12 -16.25 -49.35
N PRO A 7 -17.30 -15.13 -48.63
CA PRO A 7 -17.01 -15.04 -47.20
C PRO A 7 -18.02 -15.84 -46.36
N ALA A 8 -17.49 -16.65 -45.44
CA ALA A 8 -18.28 -17.34 -44.43
C ALA A 8 -18.89 -16.33 -43.45
N VAL A 9 -20.22 -16.31 -43.43
CA VAL A 9 -21.09 -15.72 -42.40
C VAL A 9 -21.29 -16.77 -41.30
N ASN A 10 -21.51 -16.33 -40.05
CA ASN A 10 -21.92 -17.07 -38.83
C ASN A 10 -20.80 -17.26 -37.77
N GLN A 11 -20.94 -16.94 -36.47
CA GLN A 11 -22.12 -16.67 -35.64
C GLN A 11 -21.86 -15.60 -34.58
N ARG A 12 -22.94 -14.92 -34.20
CA ARG A 12 -23.08 -14.13 -32.98
C ARG A 12 -23.10 -15.08 -31.78
N GLU A 13 -22.15 -14.93 -30.86
CA GLU A 13 -22.34 -15.40 -29.50
C GLU A 13 -22.96 -14.27 -28.67
N LYS A 14 -24.28 -14.39 -28.46
CA LYS A 14 -24.99 -13.75 -27.34
C LYS A 14 -24.79 -14.63 -26.12
N GLY A 15 -24.34 -14.03 -25.01
CA GLY A 15 -24.28 -14.68 -23.71
C GLY A 15 -23.51 -13.82 -22.71
N SER A 16 -24.02 -12.65 -22.28
CA SER A 16 -24.98 -12.52 -21.18
C SER A 16 -24.49 -13.15 -19.86
N THR A 17 -23.66 -12.43 -19.13
CA THR A 17 -23.66 -12.51 -17.65
C THR A 17 -23.67 -11.10 -17.08
N SER A 18 -24.75 -10.36 -17.39
CA SER A 18 -25.12 -9.21 -16.59
C SER A 18 -25.53 -9.75 -15.22
N ILE A 19 -24.66 -9.62 -14.22
CA ILE A 19 -25.04 -9.84 -12.82
C ILE A 19 -25.95 -8.67 -12.42
N GLN A 20 -27.21 -8.78 -12.85
CA GLN A 20 -28.32 -8.02 -12.30
C GLN A 20 -28.74 -8.72 -11.00
N SER A 21 -28.07 -8.38 -9.91
CA SER A 21 -28.60 -8.68 -8.58
C SER A 21 -29.73 -7.69 -8.27
N GLN A 22 -30.94 -8.00 -8.74
CA GLN A 22 -32.16 -7.46 -8.15
C GLN A 22 -32.59 -8.35 -7.00
N ALA A 23 -32.41 -7.89 -5.76
CA ALA A 23 -33.20 -8.32 -4.61
C ALA A 23 -33.11 -7.27 -3.50
N GLY A 24 -34.24 -6.62 -3.23
CA GLY A 24 -34.39 -5.61 -2.19
C GLY A 24 -35.57 -4.69 -2.46
N SER A 25 -36.77 -5.25 -2.63
CA SER A 25 -37.99 -4.46 -2.63
C SER A 25 -38.24 -3.89 -1.24
N GLY A 26 -38.32 -2.56 -1.15
CA GLY A 26 -39.20 -1.90 -0.19
C GLY A 26 -38.68 -1.78 1.24
N ARG A 27 -37.80 -0.81 1.48
CA ARG A 27 -37.88 0.00 2.70
C ARG A 27 -38.28 1.41 2.32
N ARG A 28 -39.45 1.86 2.79
CA ARG A 28 -39.97 3.21 2.50
C ARG A 28 -38.95 4.24 2.97
N GLY A 29 -38.39 5.02 2.05
CA GLY A 29 -37.34 6.02 2.32
C GLY A 29 -35.95 5.70 1.76
N GLU A 30 -35.79 4.60 1.01
CA GLU A 30 -34.49 4.19 0.47
C GLU A 30 -33.99 5.16 -0.62
N ASP A 31 -32.85 5.79 -0.36
CA ASP A 31 -32.16 6.60 -1.37
C ASP A 31 -31.86 5.77 -2.62
N HIS A 32 -31.95 6.38 -3.80
CA HIS A 32 -31.62 5.70 -5.05
C HIS A 32 -30.22 5.06 -5.00
N PRO A 33 -30.02 3.85 -5.56
CA PRO A 33 -28.81 3.05 -5.36
C PRO A 33 -27.50 3.76 -5.70
N ALA A 34 -27.51 4.66 -6.70
CA ALA A 34 -26.36 5.49 -7.04
C ALA A 34 -25.92 6.44 -5.90
N VAL A 35 -26.86 7.04 -5.16
CA VAL A 35 -26.55 7.85 -3.96
C VAL A 35 -25.91 6.97 -2.88
N MET A 36 -26.45 5.77 -2.67
CA MET A 36 -25.90 4.83 -1.68
C MET A 36 -24.46 4.40 -2.03
N ARG A 37 -24.16 4.17 -3.31
CA ARG A 37 -22.79 3.91 -3.77
C ARG A 37 -21.86 5.09 -3.50
N LEU A 38 -22.26 6.32 -3.84
CA LEU A 38 -21.43 7.50 -3.59
C LEU A 38 -21.20 7.75 -2.10
N LYS A 39 -22.23 7.60 -1.25
CA LYS A 39 -22.07 7.67 0.21
C LYS A 39 -21.07 6.64 0.74
N ARG A 40 -21.08 5.42 0.18
CA ARG A 40 -20.10 4.37 0.51
C ARG A 40 -18.69 4.78 0.12
N TYR A 41 -18.50 5.38 -1.04
CA TYR A 41 -17.21 5.86 -1.51
C TYR A 41 -16.65 6.99 -0.65
N ILE A 42 -17.47 7.99 -0.29
CA ILE A 42 -17.09 9.07 0.64
C ILE A 42 -16.58 8.49 1.97
N ARG A 43 -17.28 7.47 2.50
CA ARG A 43 -16.86 6.78 3.73
C ARG A 43 -15.56 5.99 3.54
N ALA A 44 -15.37 5.35 2.38
CA ALA A 44 -14.14 4.64 2.04
C ALA A 44 -12.93 5.58 1.92
N CYS A 45 -13.15 6.83 1.51
CA CYS A 45 -12.14 7.91 1.54
C CYS A 45 -11.81 8.39 2.97
N GLY A 46 -12.44 7.85 4.01
CA GLY A 46 -12.24 8.30 5.39
C GLY A 46 -12.98 9.59 5.76
N ALA A 47 -13.79 10.15 4.85
CA ALA A 47 -14.58 11.34 5.14
C ALA A 47 -15.97 10.95 5.68
N HIS A 48 -16.31 11.50 6.85
CA HIS A 48 -17.64 11.32 7.46
C HIS A 48 -18.45 12.62 7.34
N ARG A 49 -19.52 12.60 6.56
CA ARG A 49 -20.37 13.77 6.31
C ARG A 49 -21.78 13.59 6.87
N ASN A 50 -22.38 14.70 7.33
CA ASN A 50 -23.78 14.70 7.75
C ASN A 50 -24.72 14.85 6.55
N TYR A 51 -25.08 13.72 5.96
CA TYR A 51 -25.92 13.68 4.74
C TYR A 51 -27.31 14.30 4.92
N LYS A 52 -27.86 14.38 6.14
CA LYS A 52 -29.16 15.03 6.36
C LYS A 52 -29.08 16.54 6.11
N LYS A 53 -27.95 17.16 6.47
CA LYS A 53 -27.71 18.59 6.23
C LYS A 53 -27.35 18.85 4.77
N LEU A 54 -26.47 18.04 4.19
CA LEU A 54 -26.01 18.19 2.81
C LEU A 54 -27.10 17.91 1.78
N LEU A 55 -27.89 16.85 1.99
CA LEU A 55 -28.94 16.43 1.06
C LEU A 55 -30.33 16.95 1.45
N GLY A 56 -30.44 17.65 2.58
CA GLY A 56 -31.71 18.20 3.08
C GLY A 56 -32.26 19.32 2.21
N SER A 57 -31.40 20.07 1.53
CA SER A 57 -31.79 21.09 0.54
C SER A 57 -32.11 20.50 -0.84
N CYS A 58 -31.69 19.26 -1.11
CA CYS A 58 -31.84 18.63 -2.42
C CYS A 58 -33.26 18.04 -2.57
N ARG A 59 -33.98 18.51 -3.60
CA ARG A 59 -35.34 18.08 -3.91
C ARG A 59 -35.33 16.91 -4.90
N SER A 60 -34.31 16.84 -5.76
CA SER A 60 -34.17 15.77 -6.75
C SER A 60 -33.01 14.82 -6.43
N HIS A 61 -33.16 13.57 -6.83
CA HIS A 61 -32.08 12.60 -6.75
C HIS A 61 -30.86 12.99 -7.62
N LYS A 62 -31.07 13.66 -8.76
CA LYS A 62 -29.95 14.15 -9.60
C LYS A 62 -29.11 15.19 -8.86
N GLU A 63 -29.74 16.10 -8.12
CA GLU A 63 -29.06 17.08 -7.27
C GLU A 63 -28.25 16.39 -6.18
N ARG A 64 -28.83 15.39 -5.51
CA ARG A 64 -28.11 14.59 -4.51
C ARG A 64 -26.85 13.95 -5.09
N LEU A 65 -26.92 13.41 -6.31
CA LEU A 65 -25.74 12.86 -6.99
C LEU A 65 -24.71 13.93 -7.32
N SER A 66 -25.14 15.10 -7.77
CA SER A 66 -24.24 16.22 -8.08
C SER A 66 -23.51 16.70 -6.84
N VAL A 67 -24.21 16.90 -5.72
CA VAL A 67 -23.62 17.30 -4.44
C VAL A 67 -22.62 16.25 -3.94
N LEU A 68 -22.97 14.96 -4.02
CA LEU A 68 -22.07 13.88 -3.57
C LEU A 68 -20.83 13.74 -4.47
N ARG A 69 -20.96 13.99 -5.78
CA ARG A 69 -19.81 14.01 -6.69
C ARG A 69 -18.90 15.21 -6.42
N ALA A 70 -19.47 16.39 -6.21
CA ALA A 70 -18.73 17.59 -5.84
C ALA A 70 -17.98 17.39 -4.51
N GLU A 71 -18.60 16.69 -3.54
CA GLU A 71 -17.94 16.36 -2.28
C GLU A 71 -16.75 15.41 -2.47
N LEU A 72 -16.89 14.40 -3.34
CA LEU A 72 -15.77 13.52 -3.69
C LEU A 72 -14.63 14.28 -4.37
N GLU A 73 -14.97 15.23 -5.25
CA GLU A 73 -14.00 16.09 -5.90
C GLU A 73 -13.28 17.02 -4.90
N ALA A 74 -14.02 17.61 -3.95
CA ALA A 74 -13.45 18.42 -2.87
C ALA A 74 -12.52 17.62 -1.95
N LEU A 75 -12.75 16.31 -1.80
CA LEU A 75 -11.86 15.41 -1.07
C LEU A 75 -10.59 15.03 -1.87
N GLY A 76 -10.53 15.36 -3.16
CA GLY A 76 -9.41 15.08 -4.05
C GLY A 76 -9.64 13.96 -5.05
N MET A 77 -10.83 13.34 -5.10
CA MET A 77 -11.14 12.35 -6.14
C MET A 77 -11.53 13.05 -7.45
N LYS A 78 -10.62 13.02 -8.43
CA LYS A 78 -10.89 13.51 -9.79
C LYS A 78 -11.40 12.39 -10.69
N GLY A 79 -12.47 12.67 -11.43
CA GLY A 79 -13.02 11.78 -12.46
C GLY A 79 -13.89 10.64 -11.92
N ASN A 80 -13.85 9.47 -12.56
CA ASN A 80 -14.71 8.34 -12.21
C ASN A 80 -14.38 7.80 -10.80
N PRO A 81 -15.32 7.84 -9.85
CA PRO A 81 -15.09 7.39 -8.49
C PRO A 81 -15.05 5.86 -8.44
N SER A 82 -13.89 5.32 -8.08
CA SER A 82 -13.65 3.87 -7.88
C SER A 82 -13.25 3.62 -6.43
N LEU A 83 -13.57 2.44 -5.89
CA LEU A 83 -13.20 2.04 -4.53
C LEU A 83 -11.68 2.07 -4.30
N ASP A 84 -10.91 1.62 -5.28
CA ASP A 84 -9.44 1.55 -5.16
C ASP A 84 -8.84 2.95 -5.00
N LYS A 85 -9.36 3.92 -5.78
CA LYS A 85 -8.98 5.34 -5.65
C LYS A 85 -9.39 5.93 -4.31
N CYS A 86 -10.53 5.50 -3.76
CA CYS A 86 -10.97 5.95 -2.44
C CYS A 86 -9.99 5.52 -1.35
N ARG A 87 -9.54 4.25 -1.41
CA ARG A 87 -8.58 3.69 -0.46
C ARG A 87 -7.21 4.33 -0.59
N ALA A 88 -6.72 4.50 -1.81
CA ALA A 88 -5.44 5.16 -2.07
C ALA A 88 -5.41 6.61 -1.54
N LEU A 89 -6.51 7.37 -1.68
CA LEU A 89 -6.59 8.71 -1.09
C LEU A 89 -6.57 8.71 0.43
N LYS A 90 -7.18 7.70 1.05
CA LYS A 90 -7.14 7.55 2.50
C LYS A 90 -5.70 7.26 2.95
N GLU A 91 -5.04 6.31 2.28
CA GLU A 91 -3.65 5.94 2.53
C GLU A 91 -2.72 7.14 2.36
N GLN A 92 -2.82 7.91 1.27
CA GLN A 92 -2.02 9.13 1.09
C GLN A 92 -2.22 10.17 2.20
N ARG A 93 -3.44 10.30 2.74
CA ARG A 93 -3.69 11.20 3.87
C ARG A 93 -3.09 10.69 5.16
N GLU A 94 -3.11 9.37 5.38
CA GLU A 94 -2.48 8.72 6.52
C GLU A 94 -0.95 8.85 6.41
N GLU A 95 -0.36 8.53 5.26
CA GLU A 95 1.07 8.71 4.96
C GLU A 95 1.53 10.16 5.19
N ALA A 96 0.76 11.15 4.73
CA ALA A 96 1.09 12.55 4.95
C ALA A 96 1.05 12.94 6.43
N ALA A 97 0.13 12.34 7.21
CA ALA A 97 0.05 12.55 8.65
C ALA A 97 1.25 11.90 9.37
N GLU A 98 1.63 10.68 8.97
CA GLU A 98 2.83 10.00 9.46
C GLU A 98 4.07 10.85 9.18
N VAL A 99 4.26 11.30 7.95
CA VAL A 99 5.38 12.16 7.54
C VAL A 99 5.39 13.48 8.33
N ALA A 100 4.24 14.11 8.53
CA ALA A 100 4.16 15.34 9.30
C ALA A 100 4.45 15.15 10.80
N SER A 101 4.22 13.95 11.33
CA SER A 101 4.55 13.61 12.72
C SER A 101 6.05 13.34 12.93
N LEU A 102 6.79 13.06 11.86
CA LEU A 102 8.23 12.83 11.93
C LEU A 102 8.96 14.13 12.24
N ASP A 103 9.62 14.17 13.39
CA ASP A 103 10.53 15.26 13.73
C ASP A 103 11.89 15.07 13.02
N VAL A 104 12.00 15.72 11.86
CA VAL A 104 13.21 15.73 11.04
C VAL A 104 14.42 16.30 11.79
N ALA A 105 14.22 17.12 12.83
CA ALA A 105 15.31 17.67 13.63
C ALA A 105 16.05 16.59 14.44
N ASN A 106 15.40 15.45 14.73
CA ASN A 106 16.03 14.32 15.42
C ASN A 106 16.88 13.43 14.50
N ILE A 107 16.88 13.69 13.18
CA ILE A 107 17.69 12.93 12.24
C ILE A 107 19.16 13.30 12.45
N ILE A 108 19.92 12.38 13.06
CA ILE A 108 21.37 12.48 13.15
C ILE A 108 21.93 12.36 11.72
N SER A 109 22.40 13.48 11.17
CA SER A 109 23.12 13.51 9.90
C SER A 109 24.45 12.79 10.07
N GLY A 110 24.48 11.49 9.79
CA GLY A 110 25.62 10.65 10.09
C GLY A 110 26.76 10.83 9.09
N SER A 111 27.86 11.46 9.51
CA SER A 111 29.18 11.06 9.01
C SER A 111 29.65 9.79 9.75
N GLY A 112 28.81 8.74 9.76
CA GLY A 112 29.07 7.46 10.43
C GLY A 112 29.30 7.50 11.95
N ARG A 113 29.44 6.32 12.55
CA ARG A 113 29.91 6.16 13.94
C ARG A 113 31.40 6.55 13.97
N PRO A 114 31.88 7.32 14.98
CA PRO A 114 33.31 7.50 15.18
C PRO A 114 33.98 6.13 15.30
N ARG A 115 34.71 5.73 14.26
CA ARG A 115 35.48 4.48 14.27
C ARG A 115 36.61 4.69 15.27
N ARG A 116 36.59 3.94 16.36
CA ARG A 116 37.68 3.92 17.34
C ARG A 116 38.96 3.60 16.58
N ARG A 117 39.83 4.60 16.37
CA ARG A 117 41.17 4.34 15.84
C ARG A 117 41.90 3.62 16.96
N THR A 118 42.28 2.37 16.73
CA THR A 118 43.39 1.79 17.46
C THR A 118 44.57 2.74 17.25
N ALA A 119 45.18 3.21 18.33
CA ALA A 119 46.26 4.21 18.31
C ALA A 119 47.53 3.74 17.55
N TRP A 120 47.51 2.56 16.95
CA TRP A 120 48.64 1.84 16.39
C TRP A 120 48.42 1.35 14.95
N ASN A 121 47.69 2.10 14.12
CA ASN A 121 47.63 1.83 12.68
C ASN A 121 48.27 3.00 11.90
N PRO A 122 49.55 2.87 11.46
CA PRO A 122 50.24 3.91 10.69
C PRO A 122 49.81 3.98 9.22
N LEU A 123 49.02 3.03 8.73
CA LEU A 123 48.47 3.04 7.36
C LEU A 123 46.95 3.23 7.40
N GLY A 124 46.53 4.45 7.75
CA GLY A 124 45.13 4.83 7.85
C GLY A 124 44.69 5.72 6.70
N GLU A 125 44.87 5.29 5.45
CA GLU A 125 44.13 5.92 4.34
C GLU A 125 42.65 5.58 4.51
N ALA A 126 41.84 6.64 4.67
CA ALA A 126 40.40 6.53 4.77
C ALA A 126 39.86 6.09 3.41
N ALA A 127 39.70 4.77 3.22
CA ALA A 127 38.94 4.26 2.09
C ALA A 127 37.56 4.97 2.07
N PRO A 128 37.15 5.55 0.92
CA PRO A 128 35.88 6.26 0.84
C PRO A 128 34.75 5.30 1.21
N SER A 129 33.90 5.73 2.15
CA SER A 129 32.81 4.96 2.74
C SER A 129 31.85 4.33 1.72
N GLY A 130 31.86 4.80 0.46
CA GLY A 130 31.04 4.29 -0.63
C GLY A 130 31.44 2.91 -1.19
N GLU A 131 32.68 2.45 -0.99
CA GLU A 131 33.11 1.15 -1.54
C GLU A 131 32.69 -0.05 -0.70
N LEU A 132 32.54 0.12 0.62
CA LEU A 132 32.14 -0.96 1.52
C LEU A 132 30.67 -1.37 1.33
N TYR A 133 29.80 -0.43 0.99
CA TYR A 133 28.37 -0.69 0.79
C TYR A 133 28.09 -1.38 -0.56
N ARG A 134 28.89 -1.09 -1.60
CA ARG A 134 28.74 -1.73 -2.92
C ARG A 134 29.19 -3.20 -2.90
N ARG A 135 30.17 -3.55 -2.05
CA ARG A 135 30.68 -4.92 -1.92
C ARG A 135 29.67 -5.92 -1.33
N THR A 136 28.69 -5.47 -0.55
CA THR A 136 27.72 -6.36 0.10
C THR A 136 26.50 -6.69 -0.75
N LEU A 137 26.29 -5.99 -1.87
CA LEU A 137 25.10 -6.18 -2.73
C LEU A 137 25.40 -7.00 -3.99
N ASP A 138 26.64 -7.04 -4.48
CA ASP A 138 27.02 -7.71 -5.75
C ASP A 138 27.89 -8.97 -5.58
N SER A 139 28.19 -9.45 -4.37
CA SER A 139 29.01 -10.65 -4.17
C SER A 139 28.16 -11.90 -3.89
N GLU A 140 27.69 -12.56 -4.95
CA GLU A 140 27.40 -14.01 -5.01
C GLU A 140 28.71 -14.82 -4.95
N GLU A 141 29.58 -14.52 -3.99
CA GLU A 141 30.79 -15.29 -3.76
C GLU A 141 30.78 -15.77 -2.32
N GLU A 142 30.37 -17.03 -2.18
CA GLU A 142 30.33 -17.78 -0.92
C GLU A 142 31.76 -17.89 -0.37
N ARG A 143 32.19 -16.84 0.34
CA ARG A 143 33.39 -16.92 1.17
C ARG A 143 33.14 -18.01 2.22
N PRO A 144 34.07 -18.96 2.40
CA PRO A 144 33.90 -20.01 3.39
C PRO A 144 33.70 -19.38 4.75
N ARG A 145 32.56 -19.67 5.38
CA ARG A 145 32.27 -19.20 6.74
C ARG A 145 33.40 -19.67 7.65
N PRO A 146 33.98 -18.80 8.49
CA PRO A 146 34.99 -19.22 9.44
C PRO A 146 34.40 -20.33 10.32
N ALA A 147 35.20 -21.36 10.59
CA ALA A 147 34.77 -22.48 11.41
C ALA A 147 34.23 -21.95 12.76
N PRO A 148 33.12 -22.50 13.27
CA PRO A 148 32.57 -22.07 14.54
C PRO A 148 33.64 -22.21 15.64
N PRO A 149 33.73 -21.25 16.57
CA PRO A 149 34.68 -21.32 17.68
C PRO A 149 34.55 -22.63 18.44
N ASP A 150 35.69 -23.20 18.85
CA ASP A 150 35.70 -24.42 19.65
C ASP A 150 35.27 -24.14 21.09
N TRP A 151 34.01 -24.47 21.38
CA TRP A 151 33.41 -24.37 22.71
C TRP A 151 33.76 -25.55 23.63
N SER A 152 34.66 -26.47 23.23
CA SER A 152 35.02 -27.66 24.03
C SER A 152 35.54 -27.31 25.42
N HIS A 153 36.23 -26.16 25.55
CA HIS A 153 36.73 -25.62 26.81
C HIS A 153 35.62 -25.24 27.82
N MET A 154 34.36 -25.09 27.37
CA MET A 154 33.22 -24.78 28.24
C MET A 154 32.41 -26.01 28.68
N ARG A 155 32.74 -27.21 28.16
CA ARG A 155 31.99 -28.45 28.45
C ARG A 155 32.05 -28.93 29.90
N GLY A 156 32.92 -28.35 30.73
CA GLY A 156 33.00 -28.61 32.18
C GLY A 156 32.56 -27.43 33.06
N ILE A 157 32.15 -26.30 32.47
CA ILE A 157 31.70 -25.11 33.21
C ILE A 157 30.18 -25.13 33.44
N ILE A 158 29.44 -25.84 32.58
CA ILE A 158 27.97 -25.92 32.65
C ILE A 158 27.60 -27.33 33.10
N SER A 159 27.23 -27.51 34.37
CA SER A 159 26.64 -28.77 34.85
C SER A 159 25.31 -29.01 34.14
N SER A 160 25.28 -29.98 33.24
CA SER A 160 24.08 -30.41 32.52
C SER A 160 23.26 -31.37 33.39
N ASP A 161 22.58 -30.87 34.42
CA ASP A 161 21.46 -31.58 35.05
C ASP A 161 20.16 -31.14 34.40
N GLY A 162 19.84 -31.83 33.30
CA GLY A 162 18.54 -31.79 32.63
C GLY A 162 17.91 -33.17 32.71
N GLU A 163 17.52 -33.56 33.92
CA GLU A 163 16.70 -34.75 34.17
C GLU A 163 15.36 -34.58 33.44
N SER A 164 15.09 -35.43 32.45
CA SER A 164 13.80 -35.52 31.77
C SER A 164 13.31 -36.95 31.84
N ASN A 165 12.42 -37.15 32.82
CA ASN A 165 11.36 -38.14 33.04
C ASN A 165 11.45 -39.51 32.35
#